data_AF-A0A819Y698-F1
#
_entry.id   AF-A0A819Y698-F1
#
_cell.length_a   1.000
_cell.length_b   1.000
_cell.length_c   1.000
_cell.angle_alpha   90.00
_cell.angle_beta   90.00
_cell.angle_gamma   90.00
#
_symmetry.space_group_name_H-M   'P 1'
#
loop_
_entity.id
_entity.type
_entity.pdbx_description
1 polymer ?
#
loop_
_entity_poly.entity_id
_entity_poly.type
_entity_poly.pdbx_seq_one_letter_code
_entity_poly.pdbx_strand_id
1 'polypeptide(L)'
;MRICGSAHINDRSLLGSRDSEFCLVVNDIEMVDSQLNGQTQKGCNNTIWRHIKIANFYNENLPIPTNTLHNCWEFKNEQEINVDDPCSDEFYEYFRQTAKRNSQIYEEVFSTLPSNQVKTFVGVEKYAQRPKLKETDPLTKHEKCKQIKGFIVECPLEFLADAVLMPRWNTSEGMAPILLWT
;
A
#
# COMPACT_ATOMS: atom_id res chain seq x y z
N MET A 1 0.94 2.88 20.83
CA MET A 1 0.54 4.23 20.38
C MET A 1 0.11 4.15 18.93
N ARG A 2 -1.00 4.81 18.59
CA ARG A 2 -1.46 5.05 17.22
C ARG A 2 -1.83 6.52 17.07
N ILE A 3 -1.69 7.04 15.86
CA ILE A 3 -2.17 8.37 15.49
C ILE A 3 -3.14 8.19 14.32
N CYS A 4 -4.36 8.69 14.48
CA CYS A 4 -5.39 8.67 13.43
C CYS A 4 -5.94 10.09 13.27
N GLY A 5 -6.09 10.57 12.05
CA GLY A 5 -6.54 11.93 11.82
C GLY A 5 -6.67 12.28 10.34
N SER A 6 -6.94 13.54 10.07
CA SER A 6 -7.04 14.08 8.71
C SER A 6 -5.69 14.51 8.13
N ALA A 7 -4.68 14.75 8.99
CA ALA A 7 -3.38 15.25 8.57
C ALA A 7 -2.64 14.26 7.64
N HIS A 8 -2.29 14.73 6.45
CA HIS A 8 -1.34 14.05 5.59
C HIS A 8 0.11 14.27 6.05
N ILE A 9 1.04 13.46 5.57
CA ILE A 9 2.48 13.65 5.83
C ILE A 9 3.01 14.66 4.81
N ASN A 10 2.78 15.95 5.08
CA ASN A 10 3.26 17.07 4.26
C ASN A 10 3.25 18.39 5.09
N ASP A 11 3.85 19.45 4.56
CA ASP A 11 3.94 20.75 5.25
C ASP A 11 2.56 21.39 5.40
N ARG A 12 1.69 21.18 4.39
CA ARG A 12 0.32 21.71 4.38
C ARG A 12 -0.49 21.28 5.61
N SER A 13 -0.37 20.03 6.02
CA SER A 13 -1.08 19.48 7.17
C SER A 13 -0.29 19.62 8.48
N LEU A 14 1.04 19.54 8.46
CA LEU A 14 1.84 19.40 9.70
C LEU A 14 2.41 20.70 10.27
N LEU A 15 2.54 21.78 9.48
CA LEU A 15 3.08 23.05 9.99
C LEU A 15 2.11 23.82 10.92
N GLY A 16 0.82 23.50 10.88
CA GLY A 16 -0.23 24.12 11.70
C GLY A 16 -0.61 25.57 11.34
N SER A 17 0.17 26.25 10.50
CA SER A 17 -0.13 27.59 9.98
C SER A 17 -0.92 27.59 8.67
N ARG A 18 -1.24 26.41 8.15
CA ARG A 18 -1.85 26.21 6.83
C ARG A 18 -3.23 25.55 6.93
N ASP A 19 -3.37 24.28 6.58
CA ASP A 19 -4.67 23.62 6.64
C ASP A 19 -5.01 23.29 8.11
N SER A 20 -6.30 23.40 8.44
CA SER A 20 -6.80 23.02 9.76
C SER A 20 -6.99 21.52 9.83
N GLU A 21 -6.17 20.84 10.63
CA GLU A 21 -6.18 19.39 10.79
C GLU A 21 -6.56 18.98 12.21
N PHE A 22 -7.04 17.75 12.37
CA PHE A 22 -7.21 17.14 13.68
C PHE A 22 -6.61 15.74 13.70
N CYS A 23 -6.06 15.35 14.85
CA CYS A 23 -5.53 14.01 15.08
C CYS A 23 -5.88 13.54 16.49
N LEU A 24 -6.09 12.23 16.60
CA LEU A 24 -6.31 11.49 17.82
C LEU A 24 -5.07 10.64 18.08
N VAL A 25 -4.45 10.84 19.24
CA VAL A 25 -3.41 9.94 19.74
C VAL A 25 -4.06 8.91 20.64
N VAL A 26 -4.03 7.65 20.19
CA VAL A 26 -4.60 6.52 20.92
C VAL A 26 -3.47 5.73 21.56
N ASN A 27 -3.49 5.70 22.89
CA ASN A 27 -2.59 4.87 23.68
C ASN A 27 -3.40 3.72 24.27
N ASP A 28 -2.94 2.49 24.01
CA ASP A 28 -3.53 1.32 24.62
C ASP A 28 -3.18 1.26 26.11
N ILE A 29 -4.21 1.00 26.91
CA ILE A 29 -4.08 0.75 28.34
C ILE A 29 -3.89 -0.74 28.59
N GLU A 30 -4.58 -1.58 27.80
CA GLU A 30 -4.49 -3.02 27.88
C GLU A 30 -3.39 -3.56 26.97
N MET A 31 -2.48 -4.30 27.59
CA MET A 31 -1.39 -4.98 26.91
C MET A 31 -1.67 -6.47 26.85
N VAL A 32 -1.47 -7.06 25.68
CA VAL A 32 -1.66 -8.48 25.42
C VAL A 32 -0.32 -9.08 24.98
N ASP A 33 -0.18 -10.40 25.12
CA ASP A 33 1.03 -11.06 24.62
C ASP A 33 1.13 -10.89 23.10
N SER A 34 2.33 -10.56 22.64
CA SER A 34 2.67 -10.30 21.25
C SER A 34 4.07 -10.82 20.98
N GLN A 35 4.37 -11.15 19.73
CA GLN A 35 5.72 -11.44 19.30
C GLN A 35 6.28 -10.23 18.55
N LEU A 36 7.51 -9.86 18.85
CA LEU A 36 8.33 -8.94 18.04
C LEU A 36 9.72 -9.55 17.89
N ASN A 37 10.12 -9.79 16.64
CA ASN A 37 11.41 -10.37 16.27
C ASN A 37 11.75 -11.66 17.06
N GLY A 38 10.81 -12.60 17.10
CA GLY A 38 10.90 -13.89 17.80
C GLY A 38 10.76 -13.80 19.33
N GLN A 39 10.68 -12.60 19.90
CA GLN A 39 10.58 -12.41 21.35
C GLN A 39 9.14 -12.16 21.78
N THR A 40 8.66 -12.94 22.75
CA THR A 40 7.37 -12.69 23.39
C THR A 40 7.47 -11.50 24.33
N GLN A 41 6.65 -10.49 24.09
CA GLN A 41 6.55 -9.29 24.90
C GLN A 41 5.11 -8.80 25.03
N LYS A 42 4.86 -7.98 26.05
CA LYS A 42 3.58 -7.28 26.18
C LYS A 42 3.49 -6.21 25.09
N GLY A 43 2.58 -6.42 24.14
CA GLY A 43 2.29 -5.49 23.06
C GLY A 43 0.89 -4.90 23.19
N CYS A 44 0.65 -3.79 22.49
CA CYS A 44 -0.66 -3.16 22.51
C CYS A 44 -1.70 -4.02 21.76
N ASN A 45 -2.91 -4.15 22.31
CA ASN A 45 -3.99 -4.92 21.67
C ASN A 45 -4.45 -4.24 20.38
N ASN A 46 -4.57 -2.91 20.39
CA ASN A 46 -4.82 -2.12 19.21
C ASN A 46 -3.49 -1.64 18.60
N THR A 47 -2.68 -2.51 18.00
CA THR A 47 -1.61 -2.09 17.05
C THR A 47 -2.14 -2.10 15.62
N ILE A 48 -1.78 -1.13 14.77
CA ILE A 48 -2.27 -1.07 13.36
C ILE A 48 -2.07 -2.42 12.67
N TRP A 49 -0.95 -3.07 12.99
CA TRP A 49 -0.64 -4.44 12.59
C TRP A 49 -1.74 -5.47 12.90
N ARG A 50 -2.28 -5.48 14.11
CA ARG A 50 -3.41 -6.37 14.47
C ARG A 50 -4.70 -6.04 13.73
N HIS A 51 -4.96 -4.78 13.37
CA HIS A 51 -6.16 -4.45 12.59
C HIS A 51 -6.01 -4.81 11.11
N ILE A 52 -4.80 -4.75 10.56
CA ILE A 52 -4.48 -5.34 9.25
C ILE A 52 -4.79 -6.86 9.27
N LYS A 53 -4.58 -7.54 10.41
CA LYS A 53 -4.98 -8.95 10.58
C LYS A 53 -6.48 -9.16 10.76
N ILE A 54 -7.19 -8.36 11.55
CA ILE A 54 -8.62 -8.62 11.89
C ILE A 54 -9.53 -8.60 10.65
N ALA A 55 -9.16 -7.86 9.61
CA ALA A 55 -9.84 -7.91 8.34
C ALA A 55 -9.86 -9.35 7.74
N ASN A 56 -8.85 -10.17 8.04
CA ASN A 56 -8.80 -11.57 7.58
C ASN A 56 -9.76 -12.53 8.30
N PHE A 57 -10.33 -12.16 9.44
CA PHE A 57 -11.15 -13.08 10.23
C PHE A 57 -12.63 -12.92 9.86
N TYR A 58 -13.10 -13.74 8.91
CA TYR A 58 -14.52 -14.07 8.80
C TYR A 58 -14.93 -14.75 10.10
N ASN A 59 -15.66 -14.05 10.97
CA ASN A 59 -16.30 -14.67 12.13
C ASN A 59 -17.81 -14.53 11.95
N GLU A 60 -18.48 -15.65 11.71
CA GLU A 60 -19.94 -15.70 11.56
C GLU A 60 -20.68 -15.29 12.84
N ASN A 61 -19.99 -15.24 13.99
CA ASN A 61 -20.55 -14.90 15.30
C ASN A 61 -20.33 -13.43 15.73
N LEU A 62 -19.68 -12.60 14.92
CA LEU A 62 -19.53 -11.17 15.24
C LEU A 62 -20.76 -10.39 14.72
N PRO A 63 -21.40 -9.55 15.55
CA PRO A 63 -22.59 -8.77 15.15
C PRO A 63 -22.29 -7.66 14.11
N ILE A 64 -21.02 -7.50 13.73
CA ILE A 64 -20.57 -6.60 12.69
C ILE A 64 -20.06 -7.49 11.56
N PRO A 65 -20.65 -7.45 10.34
CA PRO A 65 -20.10 -8.16 9.21
C PRO A 65 -18.67 -7.66 8.97
N THR A 66 -17.67 -8.48 9.30
CA THR A 66 -16.25 -8.18 9.08
C THR A 66 -15.93 -7.97 7.59
N ASN A 67 -16.86 -8.30 6.70
CA ASN A 67 -16.88 -7.95 5.28
C ASN A 67 -16.83 -6.42 5.00
N THR A 68 -16.99 -5.58 6.03
CA THR A 68 -16.99 -4.11 5.91
C THR A 68 -15.69 -3.46 6.38
N LEU A 69 -14.82 -4.21 7.07
CA LEU A 69 -13.44 -3.79 7.27
C LEU A 69 -12.72 -4.08 5.96
N HIS A 70 -12.03 -3.10 5.41
CA HIS A 70 -11.23 -3.29 4.20
C HIS A 70 -10.22 -4.42 4.48
N ASN A 71 -10.51 -5.62 3.98
CA ASN A 71 -9.56 -6.73 3.94
C ASN A 71 -8.47 -6.37 2.95
N CYS A 72 -7.57 -5.46 3.35
CA CYS A 72 -6.46 -5.03 2.51
C CYS A 72 -5.48 -6.19 2.22
N TRP A 73 -5.63 -7.30 2.95
CA TRP A 73 -4.75 -8.46 2.94
C TRP A 73 -5.59 -9.71 3.15
N GLU A 74 -5.43 -10.73 2.29
CA GLU A 74 -5.95 -12.09 2.50
C GLU A 74 -4.76 -13.02 2.77
N PHE A 75 -4.47 -13.30 4.05
CA PHE A 75 -3.53 -14.36 4.42
C PHE A 75 -4.32 -15.66 4.52
N LYS A 76 -4.56 -16.33 3.39
CA LYS A 76 -4.90 -17.75 3.47
C LYS A 76 -3.68 -18.45 4.05
N ASN A 77 -3.86 -19.14 5.18
CA ASN A 77 -2.89 -19.97 5.91
C ASN A 77 -2.31 -21.14 5.08
N GLU A 78 -2.17 -21.00 3.76
CA GLU A 78 -1.56 -22.02 2.90
C GLU A 78 -0.04 -22.10 3.07
N GLN A 79 0.61 -21.06 3.62
CA GLN A 79 2.07 -20.98 3.70
C GLN A 79 2.66 -21.00 5.13
N GLU A 80 1.88 -21.22 6.19
CA GLU A 80 2.39 -21.41 7.57
C GLU A 80 3.24 -20.25 8.14
N ILE A 81 3.29 -19.09 7.46
CA ILE A 81 4.11 -17.94 7.89
C ILE A 81 3.45 -17.25 9.08
N ASN A 82 4.26 -17.03 10.12
CA ASN A 82 3.84 -16.32 11.31
C ASN A 82 3.65 -14.82 11.03
N VAL A 83 2.45 -14.45 10.62
CA VAL A 83 2.05 -13.04 10.49
C VAL A 83 1.93 -12.36 11.87
N ASP A 84 2.02 -13.10 12.98
CA ASP A 84 1.89 -12.49 14.28
C ASP A 84 3.03 -11.56 14.66
N ASP A 85 4.20 -11.79 14.07
CA ASP A 85 5.42 -11.04 14.27
C ASP A 85 5.78 -10.14 13.05
N PRO A 86 5.43 -8.84 13.08
CA PRO A 86 5.72 -7.91 11.99
C PRO A 86 7.21 -7.60 11.83
N CYS A 87 8.03 -7.93 12.82
CA CYS A 87 9.45 -7.60 12.84
C CYS A 87 10.33 -8.82 12.48
N SER A 88 9.73 -9.96 12.15
CA SER A 88 10.48 -11.14 11.72
C SER A 88 10.97 -10.98 10.27
N ASP A 89 12.19 -11.47 10.01
CA ASP A 89 12.77 -11.47 8.66
C ASP A 89 11.95 -12.33 7.68
N GLU A 90 11.39 -13.45 8.18
CA GLU A 90 10.51 -14.32 7.40
C GLU A 90 9.27 -13.58 6.91
N PHE A 91 8.59 -12.87 7.81
CA PHE A 91 7.44 -12.05 7.45
C PHE A 91 7.84 -10.93 6.48
N TYR A 92 8.95 -10.24 6.74
CA TYR A 92 9.42 -9.17 5.88
C TYR A 92 9.73 -9.66 4.45
N GLU A 93 10.38 -10.81 4.32
CA GLU A 93 10.66 -11.42 3.03
C GLU A 93 9.38 -11.82 2.30
N TYR A 94 8.44 -12.47 2.99
CA TYR A 94 7.13 -12.80 2.43
C TYR A 94 6.38 -11.56 1.93
N PHE A 95 6.36 -10.49 2.74
CA PHE A 95 5.72 -9.23 2.43
C PHE A 95 6.31 -8.62 1.15
N ARG A 96 7.64 -8.56 1.06
CA ARG A 96 8.36 -8.06 -0.12
C ARG A 96 8.12 -8.91 -1.36
N GLN A 97 8.24 -10.23 -1.25
CA GLN A 97 8.02 -11.15 -2.37
C GLN A 97 6.58 -11.07 -2.89
N THR A 98 5.61 -10.96 -1.98
CA THR A 98 4.20 -10.79 -2.34
C THR A 98 3.97 -9.46 -3.08
N ALA A 99 4.52 -8.35 -2.58
CA ALA A 99 4.45 -7.06 -3.24
C ALA A 99 5.05 -7.10 -4.65
N LYS A 100 6.26 -7.65 -4.78
CA LYS A 100 6.97 -7.78 -6.06
C LYS A 100 6.20 -8.62 -7.07
N ARG A 101 5.71 -9.78 -6.63
CA ARG A 101 4.95 -10.70 -7.47
C ARG A 101 3.63 -10.09 -7.93
N ASN A 102 2.90 -9.43 -7.03
CA ASN A 102 1.67 -8.73 -7.38
C ASN A 102 1.94 -7.60 -8.38
N SER A 103 2.98 -6.77 -8.16
CA SER A 103 3.40 -5.73 -9.11
C SER A 103 3.67 -6.28 -10.51
N GLN A 104 4.43 -7.37 -10.61
CA GLN A 104 4.73 -8.02 -11.88
C GLN A 104 3.47 -8.50 -12.60
N ILE A 105 2.53 -9.11 -11.87
CA ILE A 105 1.26 -9.57 -12.45
C ILE A 105 0.43 -8.37 -12.92
N TYR A 106 0.32 -7.31 -12.13
CA TYR A 106 -0.42 -6.10 -12.53
C TYR A 106 0.18 -5.47 -13.80
N GLU A 107 1.50 -5.40 -13.86
CA GLU A 107 2.22 -4.84 -14.99
C GLU A 107 2.04 -5.69 -16.26
N GLU A 108 2.16 -7.01 -16.16
CA GLU A 108 2.01 -7.93 -17.29
C GLU A 108 0.56 -7.96 -17.81
N VAL A 109 -0.42 -8.00 -16.90
CA VAL A 109 -1.83 -8.19 -17.27
C VAL A 109 -2.45 -6.89 -17.79
N PHE A 110 -2.15 -5.77 -17.15
CA PHE A 110 -2.85 -4.51 -17.37
C PHE A 110 -1.97 -3.39 -17.94
N SER A 111 -0.65 -3.59 -17.99
CA SER A 111 0.32 -2.55 -18.36
C SER A 111 0.07 -1.27 -17.56
N THR A 112 -0.01 -1.41 -16.24
CA THR A 112 -0.32 -0.31 -15.33
C THR A 112 0.78 0.73 -15.27
N LEU A 113 0.39 1.98 -15.01
CA LEU A 113 1.26 3.06 -14.59
C LEU A 113 0.86 3.45 -13.16
N PRO A 114 1.79 3.89 -12.31
CA PRO A 114 3.23 4.09 -12.56
C PRO A 114 4.02 2.77 -12.70
N SER A 115 5.18 2.79 -13.38
CA SER A 115 6.06 1.62 -13.59
C SER A 115 7.54 2.01 -13.70
N ASN A 116 8.44 1.18 -13.14
CA ASN A 116 9.90 1.35 -13.25
C ASN A 116 10.44 1.18 -14.69
N GLN A 117 9.67 0.57 -15.61
CA GLN A 117 10.06 0.45 -17.01
C GLN A 117 10.00 1.80 -17.76
N VAL A 118 9.37 2.81 -17.17
CA VAL A 118 9.06 4.09 -17.82
C VAL A 118 9.71 5.24 -17.07
N LYS A 119 10.86 5.71 -17.58
CA LYS A 119 11.64 6.79 -16.95
C LYS A 119 11.37 8.18 -17.54
N THR A 120 10.61 8.29 -18.63
CA THR A 120 10.33 9.55 -19.32
C THR A 120 8.86 9.68 -19.74
N PHE A 121 8.38 10.92 -19.93
CA PHE A 121 7.02 11.18 -20.42
C PHE A 121 6.76 10.60 -21.82
N VAL A 122 7.75 10.64 -22.73
CA VAL A 122 7.65 9.98 -24.04
C VAL A 122 7.52 8.46 -23.87
N GLY A 123 8.20 7.89 -22.87
CA GLY A 123 8.05 6.49 -22.50
C GLY A 123 6.63 6.16 -22.04
N VAL A 124 5.97 7.06 -21.30
CA VAL A 124 4.58 6.88 -20.83
C VAL A 124 3.62 6.69 -21.99
N GLU A 125 3.70 7.56 -23.00
CA GLU A 125 2.83 7.48 -24.19
C GLU A 125 3.01 6.15 -24.94
N LYS A 126 4.28 5.76 -25.16
CA LYS A 126 4.61 4.48 -25.82
C LYS A 126 4.16 3.28 -24.99
N TYR A 127 4.28 3.36 -23.67
CA TYR A 127 3.90 2.29 -22.77
C TYR A 127 2.38 2.10 -22.71
N ALA A 128 1.62 3.20 -22.69
CA ALA A 128 0.15 3.19 -22.69
C ALA A 128 -0.45 2.57 -23.96
N GLN A 129 0.27 2.62 -25.08
CA GLN A 129 -0.12 2.03 -26.37
C GLN A 129 0.17 0.52 -26.47
N ARG A 130 0.89 -0.07 -25.52
CA ARG A 130 1.18 -1.52 -25.55
C ARG A 130 -0.12 -2.33 -25.42
N PRO A 131 -0.26 -3.42 -26.18
CA PRO A 131 -1.43 -4.30 -26.07
C PRO A 131 -1.47 -4.90 -24.67
N LYS A 132 -2.63 -4.80 -24.02
CA LYS A 132 -2.82 -5.32 -22.66
C LYS A 132 -3.26 -6.77 -22.76
N LEU A 133 -2.66 -7.65 -21.94
CA LEU A 133 -3.05 -9.06 -21.91
C LEU A 133 -4.54 -9.23 -21.59
N LYS A 134 -5.12 -8.31 -20.79
CA LYS A 134 -6.56 -8.27 -20.51
C LYS A 134 -7.46 -8.21 -21.75
N GLU A 135 -6.95 -7.66 -22.86
CA GLU A 135 -7.66 -7.46 -24.13
C GLU A 135 -7.36 -8.58 -25.12
N THR A 136 -6.14 -9.15 -25.08
CA THR A 136 -5.70 -10.17 -26.04
C THR A 136 -6.04 -11.60 -25.61
N ASP A 137 -6.01 -11.90 -24.30
CA ASP A 137 -6.25 -13.26 -23.78
C ASP A 137 -6.94 -13.26 -22.40
N PRO A 138 -8.27 -13.37 -22.37
CA PRO A 138 -9.05 -13.43 -21.13
C PRO A 138 -8.77 -14.66 -20.25
N LEU A 139 -8.36 -15.79 -20.84
CA LEU A 139 -8.11 -17.04 -20.09
C LEU A 139 -6.81 -16.92 -19.29
N THR A 140 -5.71 -16.56 -19.95
CA THR A 140 -4.42 -16.33 -19.29
C THR A 140 -4.50 -15.20 -18.26
N LYS A 141 -5.29 -14.15 -18.54
CA LYS A 141 -5.61 -13.10 -17.55
C LYS A 141 -6.19 -13.71 -16.27
N HIS A 142 -7.22 -14.55 -16.40
CA HIS A 142 -7.90 -15.12 -15.24
C HIS A 142 -6.95 -16.01 -14.42
N GLU A 143 -6.10 -16.80 -15.08
CA GLU A 143 -5.10 -17.65 -14.43
C GLU A 143 -4.03 -16.83 -13.68
N LYS A 144 -3.52 -15.75 -14.28
CA LYS A 144 -2.55 -14.86 -13.62
C LYS A 144 -3.17 -14.09 -12.46
N CYS A 145 -4.39 -13.56 -12.63
CA CYS A 145 -5.09 -12.84 -11.56
C CYS A 145 -5.37 -13.73 -10.34
N LYS A 146 -5.63 -15.03 -10.53
CA LYS A 146 -5.79 -15.98 -9.41
C LYS A 146 -4.55 -16.10 -8.53
N GLN A 147 -3.38 -15.78 -9.06
CA GLN A 147 -2.15 -15.83 -8.28
C GLN A 147 -2.05 -14.64 -7.33
N ILE A 148 -2.66 -13.48 -7.64
CA ILE A 148 -2.55 -12.27 -6.82
C ILE A 148 -3.05 -12.55 -5.39
N LYS A 149 -2.24 -12.20 -4.39
CA LYS A 149 -2.60 -12.36 -2.97
C LYS A 149 -2.63 -10.98 -2.30
N GLY A 150 -3.79 -10.57 -1.80
CA GLY A 150 -4.00 -9.23 -1.23
C GLY A 150 -3.81 -8.10 -2.25
N PHE A 151 -3.60 -6.88 -1.76
CA PHE A 151 -3.52 -5.67 -2.59
C PHE A 151 -2.15 -4.97 -2.57
N ILE A 152 -1.16 -5.53 -1.86
CA ILE A 152 0.16 -4.90 -1.82
C ILE A 152 0.87 -5.00 -3.17
N VAL A 153 1.50 -3.90 -3.55
CA VAL A 153 2.37 -3.76 -4.72
C VAL A 153 3.59 -2.94 -4.31
N GLU A 154 4.73 -3.18 -4.96
CA GLU A 154 5.91 -2.32 -4.84
C GLU A 154 5.62 -0.91 -5.38
N CYS A 155 6.06 0.11 -4.65
CA CYS A 155 6.04 1.48 -5.13
C CYS A 155 7.16 1.67 -6.17
N PRO A 156 6.85 2.07 -7.43
CA PRO A 156 7.85 2.19 -8.49
C PRO A 156 8.68 3.47 -8.33
N LEU A 157 9.86 3.35 -7.73
CA LEU A 157 10.77 4.46 -7.44
C LEU A 157 11.49 5.02 -8.66
N GLU A 158 11.57 4.27 -9.77
CA GLU A 158 12.24 4.71 -11.00
C GLU A 158 11.27 5.30 -12.03
N PHE A 159 9.97 5.37 -11.71
CA PHE A 159 8.98 5.95 -12.61
C PHE A 159 9.27 7.44 -12.83
N LEU A 160 9.40 7.83 -14.10
CA LEU A 160 9.73 9.19 -14.52
C LEU A 160 11.04 9.76 -13.94
N ALA A 161 11.99 8.90 -13.54
CA ALA A 161 13.25 9.32 -12.92
C ALA A 161 14.10 10.25 -13.80
N ASP A 162 13.99 10.16 -15.13
CA ASP A 162 14.74 10.99 -16.08
C ASP A 162 13.95 12.24 -16.52
N ALA A 163 12.79 12.51 -15.92
CA ALA A 163 11.93 13.63 -16.27
C ALA A 163 11.93 14.72 -15.18
N VAL A 164 11.79 15.98 -15.60
CA VAL A 164 11.50 17.08 -14.69
C VAL A 164 10.02 17.04 -14.35
N LEU A 165 9.70 16.68 -13.11
CA LEU A 165 8.32 16.56 -12.62
C LEU A 165 7.70 17.90 -12.19
N MET A 166 8.52 18.94 -12.02
CA MET A 166 7.99 20.26 -11.70
C MET A 166 7.25 20.86 -12.90
N PRO A 167 6.13 21.57 -12.67
CA PRO A 167 5.46 22.30 -13.74
C PRO A 167 6.41 23.31 -14.39
N ARG A 168 6.24 23.54 -15.70
CA ARG A 168 7.04 24.53 -16.41
C ARG A 168 6.63 25.93 -15.95
N TRP A 169 7.60 26.80 -15.71
CA TRP A 169 7.38 28.15 -15.18
C TRP A 169 6.39 29.00 -15.98
N ASN A 170 6.21 28.71 -17.27
CA ASN A 170 5.31 29.42 -18.17
C ASN A 170 3.88 28.84 -18.23
N THR A 171 3.54 27.85 -17.39
CA THR A 171 2.16 27.36 -17.23
C THR A 171 1.52 27.95 -15.98
N SER A 172 0.18 27.84 -15.89
CA SER A 172 -0.58 28.24 -14.70
C SER A 172 -0.04 27.59 -13.42
N GLU A 173 0.33 26.31 -13.49
CA GLU A 173 0.83 25.52 -12.37
C GLU A 173 2.26 25.92 -11.99
N GLY A 174 3.09 26.35 -12.96
CA GLY A 174 4.47 26.78 -12.70
C GLY A 174 4.59 28.20 -12.19
N MET A 175 3.58 29.05 -12.41
CA MET A 175 3.46 30.36 -11.74
C MET A 175 2.90 30.24 -10.32
N ALA A 176 2.29 29.09 -9.99
CA ALA A 176 1.71 28.87 -8.68
C ALA A 176 2.81 28.69 -7.61
N PRO A 177 2.64 29.21 -6.38
CA PRO A 177 3.63 29.04 -5.33
C PRO A 177 3.90 27.56 -5.05
N ILE A 178 5.18 27.18 -4.89
CA ILE A 178 5.56 25.77 -4.68
C ILE A 178 4.93 25.16 -3.42
N LEU A 179 4.62 26.01 -2.43
CA LEU A 179 3.93 25.64 -1.21
C LEU A 179 2.57 24.99 -1.49
N LEU A 180 1.93 25.19 -2.64
CA LEU A 180 0.67 24.49 -2.95
C LEU A 180 0.84 22.96 -3.07
N TRP A 181 2.06 22.50 -3.34
CA TRP A 181 2.39 21.09 -3.58
C TRP A 181 3.10 20.42 -2.41
N THR A 182 3.57 21.20 -1.42
CA THR A 182 4.17 20.73 -0.16
C THR A 182 3.18 20.89 0.98
#